data_AF-A0A6H9UQF6-F1
#
_entry.id   AF-A0A6H9UQF6-F1
#
_cell.length_a   1.000
_cell.length_b   1.000
_cell.length_c   1.000
_cell.angle_alpha   90.00
_cell.angle_beta   90.00
_cell.angle_gamma   90.00
#
_symmetry.space_group_name_H-M   'P 1'
#
loop_
_entity.id
_entity.type
_entity.pdbx_description
1 polymer ?
#
loop_
_entity_poly.entity_id
_entity_poly.type
_entity_poly.pdbx_seq_one_letter_code
_entity_poly.pdbx_strand_id
1 'polypeptide(L)'
;MTSTDAKADLHFYLQSARDALLWKLEGLSEYDVRRPMTPTGTNLLGLVKHTAGVELGYLGDTFGRPSGEPLPWLEDGADPNADMWATADESREYIVELYRRAWAHADATIDALALDTVGRVPWWPDGRDEVTLRHAVVRVISDTHRHAGQADIIRELIDGAVGMSKGNDSMAPGDSTWWQNHRSRLERAAREADRGV
;
A
#
# COMPACT_ATOMS: atom_id res chain seq x y z
N MET A 1 22.90 8.65 13.77
CA MET A 1 22.69 10.02 13.26
C MET A 1 21.66 9.88 12.15
N THR A 2 20.47 10.44 12.31
CA THR A 2 19.51 10.55 11.21
C THR A 2 20.16 11.34 10.09
N SER A 3 20.02 10.85 8.85
CA SER A 3 20.54 11.54 7.68
C SER A 3 19.94 12.94 7.62
N THR A 4 20.73 13.98 7.34
CA THR A 4 20.19 15.32 7.06
C THR A 4 19.60 15.43 5.65
N ASP A 5 19.69 14.37 4.85
CA ASP A 5 19.13 14.32 3.51
C ASP A 5 17.65 13.92 3.54
N ALA A 6 16.79 14.91 3.31
CA ALA A 6 15.35 14.70 3.25
C ALA A 6 14.92 13.69 2.16
N LYS A 7 15.67 13.54 1.06
CA LYS A 7 15.35 12.52 0.06
C LYS A 7 15.62 11.11 0.60
N ALA A 8 16.72 10.93 1.33
CA ALA A 8 17.05 9.65 1.95
C ALA A 8 15.95 9.19 2.91
N ASP A 9 15.39 10.11 3.72
CA ASP A 9 14.27 9.78 4.62
C ASP A 9 13.01 9.38 3.83
N LEU A 10 12.65 10.13 2.78
CA LEU A 10 11.50 9.82 1.94
C LEU A 10 11.64 8.44 1.27
N HIS A 11 12.81 8.16 0.69
CA HIS A 11 13.13 6.85 0.11
C HIS A 11 13.02 5.72 1.15
N PHE A 12 13.58 5.94 2.34
CA PHE A 12 13.53 4.95 3.41
C PHE A 12 12.09 4.59 3.82
N TYR A 13 11.24 5.59 4.05
CA TYR A 13 9.86 5.35 4.46
C TYR A 13 9.00 4.76 3.34
N LEU A 14 9.26 5.15 2.09
CA LEU A 14 8.58 4.58 0.93
C LEU A 14 8.97 3.11 0.73
N GLN A 15 10.28 2.81 0.73
CA GLN A 15 10.79 1.46 0.61
C GLN A 15 10.27 0.54 1.72
N SER A 16 10.20 1.04 2.96
CA SER A 16 9.67 0.27 4.09
C SER A 16 8.20 -0.15 3.87
N ALA A 17 7.37 0.74 3.31
CA ALA A 17 5.96 0.45 3.01
C ALA A 17 5.82 -0.57 1.87
N ARG A 18 6.61 -0.37 0.81
CA ARG A 18 6.73 -1.23 -0.37
C ARG A 18 7.09 -2.67 0.01
N ASP A 19 8.15 -2.84 0.81
CA ASP A 19 8.60 -4.13 1.30
C ASP A 19 7.57 -4.80 2.20
N ALA A 20 6.94 -4.04 3.11
CA ALA A 20 5.89 -4.57 3.98
C ALA A 20 4.72 -5.13 3.16
N LEU A 21 4.27 -4.41 2.13
CA LEU A 21 3.13 -4.83 1.30
C LEU A 21 3.44 -6.10 0.51
N LEU A 22 4.61 -6.21 -0.13
CA LEU A 22 4.99 -7.44 -0.85
C LEU A 22 5.20 -8.62 0.11
N TRP A 23 5.78 -8.37 1.29
CA TRP A 23 5.95 -9.41 2.31
C TRP A 23 4.62 -10.04 2.72
N LYS A 24 3.51 -9.28 2.71
CA LYS A 24 2.17 -9.83 3.00
C LYS A 24 1.66 -10.86 2.01
N LEU A 25 2.28 -11.01 0.84
CA LEU A 25 1.94 -12.07 -0.11
C LEU A 25 2.71 -13.37 0.13
N GLU A 26 3.82 -13.34 0.87
CA GLU A 26 4.72 -14.49 1.02
C GLU A 26 4.02 -15.66 1.73
N GLY A 27 4.13 -16.86 1.16
CA GLY A 27 3.59 -18.10 1.74
C GLY A 27 2.10 -18.34 1.53
N LEU A 28 1.36 -17.38 0.96
CA LEU A 28 -0.07 -17.51 0.71
C LEU A 28 -0.39 -18.19 -0.63
N SER A 29 -1.51 -18.93 -0.67
CA SER A 29 -2.04 -19.55 -1.90
C SER A 29 -2.56 -18.51 -2.91
N GLU A 30 -2.72 -18.90 -4.18
CA GLU A 30 -3.32 -18.03 -5.22
C GLU A 30 -4.73 -17.56 -4.89
N TYR A 31 -5.48 -18.41 -4.18
CA TYR A 31 -6.82 -18.09 -3.70
C TYR A 31 -6.77 -17.04 -2.59
N ASP A 32 -5.91 -17.21 -1.58
CA ASP A 32 -5.90 -16.35 -0.39
C ASP A 32 -5.48 -14.91 -0.70
N VAL A 33 -4.60 -14.69 -1.68
CA VAL A 33 -4.20 -13.33 -2.06
C VAL A 33 -5.27 -12.59 -2.87
N ARG A 34 -6.22 -13.31 -3.49
CA ARG A 34 -7.26 -12.73 -4.37
C ARG A 34 -8.65 -12.68 -3.76
N ARG A 35 -8.94 -13.55 -2.80
CA ARG A 35 -10.29 -13.65 -2.25
C ARG A 35 -10.68 -12.37 -1.49
N PRO A 36 -11.94 -11.94 -1.57
CA PRO A 36 -12.41 -10.78 -0.82
C PRO A 36 -12.38 -11.05 0.67
N MET A 37 -11.83 -10.11 1.44
CA MET A 37 -11.70 -10.19 2.91
C MET A 37 -12.53 -9.14 3.63
N THR A 38 -13.22 -8.29 2.87
CA THR A 38 -14.17 -7.28 3.36
C THR A 38 -15.44 -7.27 2.51
N PRO A 39 -16.57 -6.70 2.99
CA PRO A 39 -17.79 -6.58 2.19
C PRO A 39 -17.62 -5.77 0.89
N THR A 40 -16.61 -4.90 0.82
CA THR A 40 -16.27 -4.10 -0.37
C THR A 40 -15.23 -4.77 -1.27
N GLY A 41 -14.85 -6.03 -0.98
CA GLY A 41 -14.00 -6.84 -1.86
C GLY A 41 -12.49 -6.63 -1.70
N THR A 42 -12.02 -5.93 -0.67
CA THR A 42 -10.59 -5.70 -0.44
C THR A 42 -9.85 -7.05 -0.31
N ASN A 43 -8.78 -7.20 -1.09
CA ASN A 43 -7.93 -8.40 -1.13
C ASN A 43 -6.46 -7.99 -1.30
N LEU A 44 -5.52 -8.85 -0.90
CA LEU A 44 -4.11 -8.50 -0.80
C LEU A 44 -3.46 -8.18 -2.16
N LEU A 45 -3.75 -8.95 -3.21
CA LEU A 45 -3.15 -8.75 -4.52
C LEU A 45 -3.68 -7.47 -5.19
N GLY A 46 -4.95 -7.15 -4.96
CA GLY A 46 -5.56 -5.88 -5.36
C GLY A 46 -4.90 -4.67 -4.72
N LEU A 47 -4.56 -4.75 -3.42
CA LEU A 47 -3.81 -3.67 -2.75
C LEU A 47 -2.45 -3.41 -3.43
N VAL A 48 -1.72 -4.48 -3.80
CA VAL A 48 -0.45 -4.34 -4.51
C VAL A 48 -0.64 -3.71 -5.89
N LYS A 49 -1.63 -4.17 -6.67
CA LYS A 49 -1.95 -3.61 -8.00
C LYS A 49 -2.30 -2.12 -7.92
N HIS A 50 -3.14 -1.74 -6.97
CA HIS A 50 -3.51 -0.34 -6.73
C HIS A 50 -2.29 0.54 -6.44
N THR A 51 -1.45 0.12 -5.49
CA THR A 51 -0.26 0.90 -5.11
C THR A 51 0.73 1.08 -6.27
N ALA A 52 0.81 0.12 -7.20
CA ALA A 52 1.60 0.30 -8.43
C ALA A 52 1.05 1.43 -9.31
N GLY A 53 -0.27 1.49 -9.50
CA GLY A 53 -0.92 2.57 -10.24
C GLY A 53 -0.72 3.94 -9.58
N VAL A 54 -0.88 4.00 -8.26
CA VAL A 54 -0.68 5.23 -7.46
C VAL A 54 0.75 5.76 -7.62
N GLU A 55 1.77 4.90 -7.53
CA GLU A 55 3.16 5.31 -7.70
C GLU A 55 3.45 5.83 -9.12
N LEU A 56 3.00 5.09 -10.14
CA LEU A 56 3.21 5.47 -11.54
C LEU A 56 2.54 6.80 -11.90
N GLY A 57 1.32 7.02 -11.42
CA GLY A 57 0.63 8.29 -11.67
C GLY A 57 1.26 9.45 -10.91
N TYR A 58 1.47 9.32 -9.60
CA TYR A 58 1.91 10.44 -8.76
C TYR A 58 3.40 10.76 -8.93
N LEU A 59 4.24 9.77 -9.22
CA LEU A 59 5.69 9.94 -9.34
C LEU A 59 6.20 9.72 -10.77
N GLY A 60 5.30 9.52 -11.74
CA GLY A 60 5.60 9.51 -13.17
C GLY A 60 4.83 10.60 -13.90
N ASP A 61 3.56 10.33 -14.22
CA ASP A 61 2.72 11.20 -15.06
C ASP A 61 2.63 12.63 -14.54
N THR A 62 2.48 12.79 -13.23
CA THR A 62 2.40 14.10 -12.55
C THR A 62 3.60 15.01 -12.85
N PHE A 63 4.77 14.42 -13.12
CA PHE A 63 6.01 15.16 -13.39
C PHE A 63 6.42 15.08 -14.87
N GLY A 64 5.50 14.71 -15.76
CA GLY A 64 5.77 14.58 -17.20
C GLY A 64 6.74 13.45 -17.53
N ARG A 65 6.74 12.39 -16.70
CA ARG A 65 7.63 11.23 -16.82
C ARG A 65 6.80 9.96 -16.88
N PRO A 66 6.00 9.71 -17.95
CA PRO A 66 5.20 8.51 -18.02
C PRO A 66 6.10 7.26 -18.04
N SER A 67 5.68 6.18 -17.38
CA SER A 67 6.44 4.94 -17.32
C SER A 67 6.39 4.12 -18.61
N GLY A 68 5.34 4.32 -19.41
CA GLY A 68 5.06 3.50 -20.59
C GLY A 68 4.48 2.11 -20.26
N GLU A 69 4.20 1.82 -18.98
CA GLU A 69 3.49 0.60 -18.58
C GLU A 69 2.03 0.66 -19.06
N PRO A 70 1.49 -0.43 -19.64
CA PRO A 70 0.07 -0.50 -19.94
C PRO A 70 -0.73 -0.66 -18.65
N LEU A 71 -1.59 0.32 -18.34
CA LEU A 71 -2.44 0.33 -17.14
C LEU A 71 -3.93 0.43 -17.54
N PRO A 72 -4.49 -0.58 -18.23
CA PRO A 72 -5.85 -0.52 -18.78
C PRO A 72 -6.95 -0.31 -17.72
N TRP A 73 -6.67 -0.63 -16.47
CA TRP A 73 -7.57 -0.38 -15.33
C TRP A 73 -7.58 1.08 -14.84
N LEU A 74 -6.70 1.94 -15.35
CA LEU A 74 -6.69 3.39 -15.10
C LEU A 74 -7.14 4.20 -16.32
N GLU A 75 -7.48 3.55 -17.43
CA GLU A 75 -7.94 4.22 -18.65
C GLU A 75 -9.38 4.74 -18.51
N ASP A 76 -9.72 5.76 -19.30
CA ASP A 76 -11.07 6.29 -19.36
C ASP A 76 -12.09 5.20 -19.74
N GLY A 77 -13.09 5.01 -18.88
CA GLY A 77 -14.13 4.00 -19.07
C GLY A 77 -13.81 2.62 -18.50
N ALA A 78 -12.66 2.46 -17.81
CA ALA A 78 -12.41 1.29 -16.97
C ALA A 78 -13.50 1.14 -15.89
N ASP A 79 -13.76 -0.12 -15.49
CA ASP A 79 -14.70 -0.42 -14.40
C ASP A 79 -14.24 0.31 -13.12
N PRO A 80 -15.14 0.98 -12.37
CA PRO A 80 -14.79 1.49 -11.06
C PRO A 80 -14.12 0.41 -10.23
N ASN A 81 -13.00 0.75 -9.57
CA ASN A 81 -12.26 -0.17 -8.71
C ASN A 81 -11.48 -1.29 -9.47
N ALA A 82 -11.29 -1.18 -10.80
CA ALA A 82 -10.55 -2.17 -11.61
C ALA A 82 -9.08 -2.38 -11.21
N ASP A 83 -8.50 -1.42 -10.48
CA ASP A 83 -7.14 -1.46 -9.95
C ASP A 83 -7.05 -2.16 -8.58
N MET A 84 -8.18 -2.40 -7.92
CA MET A 84 -8.28 -3.00 -6.58
C MET A 84 -8.47 -4.52 -6.60
N TRP A 85 -8.28 -5.16 -7.74
CA TRP A 85 -8.28 -6.62 -7.89
C TRP A 85 -7.52 -7.07 -9.13
N ALA A 86 -7.09 -8.34 -9.13
CA ALA A 86 -6.48 -8.99 -10.28
C ALA A 86 -7.41 -10.10 -10.80
N THR A 87 -7.58 -10.15 -12.12
CA THR A 87 -8.31 -11.19 -12.84
C THR A 87 -7.62 -12.56 -12.71
N ALA A 88 -8.30 -13.62 -13.14
CA ALA A 88 -7.71 -14.96 -13.19
C ALA A 88 -6.53 -15.06 -14.18
N ASP A 89 -6.55 -14.23 -15.23
CA ASP A 89 -5.51 -14.20 -16.27
C ASP A 89 -4.31 -13.31 -15.88
N GLU A 90 -4.49 -12.42 -14.90
CA GLU A 90 -3.41 -11.66 -14.28
C GLU A 90 -2.70 -12.52 -13.21
N SER A 91 -1.50 -13.00 -13.56
CA SER A 91 -0.68 -13.76 -12.62
C SER A 91 -0.22 -12.88 -11.45
N ARG A 92 0.00 -13.50 -10.29
CA ARG A 92 0.57 -12.80 -9.13
C ARG A 92 1.92 -12.20 -9.47
N GLU A 93 2.74 -12.95 -10.20
CA GLU A 93 4.08 -12.55 -10.61
C GLU A 93 4.03 -11.30 -11.48
N TYR A 94 3.08 -11.20 -12.41
CA TYR A 94 2.91 -10.00 -13.23
C TYR A 94 2.62 -8.77 -12.37
N ILE A 95 1.70 -8.87 -11.41
CA ILE A 95 1.33 -7.76 -10.52
C ILE A 95 2.49 -7.36 -9.61
N VAL A 96 3.21 -8.33 -9.03
CA VAL A 96 4.39 -8.07 -8.19
C VAL A 96 5.50 -7.40 -8.99
N GLU A 97 5.78 -7.86 -10.20
CA GLU A 97 6.80 -7.27 -11.06
C GLU A 97 6.39 -5.91 -11.60
N LEU A 98 5.09 -5.68 -11.87
CA LEU A 98 4.59 -4.33 -12.18
C LEU A 98 4.87 -3.38 -11.01
N TYR A 99 4.60 -3.79 -9.77
CA TYR A 99 4.84 -2.94 -8.62
C TYR A 99 6.35 -2.64 -8.45
N ARG A 100 7.23 -3.61 -8.65
CA ARG A 100 8.68 -3.38 -8.64
C ARG A 100 9.16 -2.42 -9.73
N ARG A 101 8.58 -2.51 -10.94
CA ARG A 101 8.87 -1.53 -12.01
C ARG A 101 8.35 -0.14 -11.66
N ALA A 102 7.20 -0.05 -11.00
CA ALA A 102 6.70 1.21 -10.45
C ALA A 102 7.67 1.82 -9.44
N TRP A 103 8.25 1.00 -8.55
CA TRP A 103 9.25 1.46 -7.57
C TRP A 103 10.46 2.07 -8.27
N ALA A 104 11.06 1.32 -9.19
CA ALA A 104 12.24 1.78 -9.91
C ALA A 104 11.98 3.07 -10.71
N HIS A 105 10.78 3.19 -11.29
CA HIS A 105 10.37 4.38 -12.01
C HIS A 105 10.19 5.59 -11.07
N ALA A 106 9.47 5.40 -9.97
CA ALA A 106 9.27 6.41 -8.94
C ALA A 106 10.60 6.89 -8.35
N ASP A 107 11.51 5.96 -8.05
CA ASP A 107 12.82 6.29 -7.49
C ASP A 107 13.65 7.11 -8.47
N ALA A 108 13.63 6.75 -9.76
CA ALA A 108 14.28 7.52 -10.81
C ALA A 108 13.74 8.95 -10.93
N THR A 109 12.43 9.17 -10.70
CA THR A 109 11.86 10.52 -10.64
C THR A 109 12.29 11.28 -9.38
N ILE A 110 12.24 10.63 -8.21
CA ILE A 110 12.67 11.23 -6.93
C ILE A 110 14.13 11.66 -7.01
N ASP A 111 15.00 10.86 -7.62
CA ASP A 111 16.42 11.15 -7.74
C ASP A 111 16.68 12.30 -8.73
N ALA A 112 16.00 12.30 -9.88
CA ALA A 112 16.25 13.25 -10.97
C ALA A 112 15.77 14.68 -10.68
N LEU A 113 14.74 14.85 -9.83
CA LEU A 113 14.07 16.14 -9.65
C LEU A 113 14.33 16.76 -8.27
N ALA A 114 14.28 18.08 -8.17
CA ALA A 114 14.33 18.76 -6.87
C ALA A 114 13.01 18.57 -6.12
N LEU A 115 13.05 18.50 -4.78
CA LEU A 115 11.85 18.26 -3.96
C LEU A 115 10.77 19.35 -4.07
N ASP A 116 11.14 20.55 -4.51
CA ASP A 116 10.24 21.68 -4.77
C ASP A 116 9.78 21.78 -6.24
N THR A 117 10.19 20.83 -7.10
CA THR A 117 9.68 20.74 -8.48
C THR A 117 8.17 20.60 -8.45
N VAL A 118 7.47 21.46 -9.20
CA VAL A 118 6.02 21.43 -9.33
C VAL A 118 5.62 20.51 -10.48
N GLY A 119 4.75 19.56 -10.20
CA GLY A 119 4.07 18.71 -11.16
C GLY A 119 2.57 19.03 -11.23
N ARG A 120 1.88 18.45 -12.21
CA ARG A 120 0.44 18.58 -12.46
C ARG A 120 -0.23 17.22 -12.45
N VAL A 121 -1.12 16.97 -11.49
CA VAL A 121 -1.83 15.69 -11.35
C VAL A 121 -2.93 15.59 -12.42
N PRO A 122 -2.83 14.67 -13.40
CA PRO A 122 -3.71 14.66 -14.57
C PRO A 122 -5.20 14.43 -14.26
N TRP A 123 -5.51 13.75 -13.16
CA TRP A 123 -6.89 13.41 -12.77
C TRP A 123 -7.49 14.38 -11.72
N TRP A 124 -6.81 15.49 -11.43
CA TRP A 124 -7.35 16.54 -10.56
C TRP A 124 -8.03 17.65 -11.37
N PRO A 125 -8.97 18.40 -10.77
CA PRO A 125 -9.59 19.54 -11.44
C PRO A 125 -8.57 20.59 -11.86
N ASP A 126 -8.71 21.11 -13.08
CA ASP A 126 -7.89 22.19 -13.62
C ASP A 126 -7.76 23.37 -12.65
N GLY A 127 -6.54 23.88 -12.49
CA GLY A 127 -6.25 25.01 -11.59
C GLY A 127 -6.18 24.63 -10.11
N ARG A 128 -6.35 23.34 -9.79
CA ARG A 128 -6.10 22.74 -8.46
C ARG A 128 -5.28 21.47 -8.56
N ASP A 129 -4.56 21.29 -9.66
CA ASP A 129 -3.79 20.11 -10.07
C ASP A 129 -2.30 20.18 -9.71
N GLU A 130 -1.82 21.32 -9.20
CA GLU A 130 -0.40 21.51 -8.90
C GLU A 130 0.02 20.91 -7.54
N VAL A 131 1.18 20.24 -7.54
CA VAL A 131 1.77 19.59 -6.37
C VAL A 131 3.29 19.60 -6.45
N THR A 132 3.98 19.82 -5.33
CA THR A 132 5.46 19.67 -5.30
C THR A 132 5.86 18.19 -5.21
N LEU A 133 7.03 17.82 -5.74
CA LEU A 133 7.56 16.46 -5.61
C LEU A 133 7.58 15.97 -4.17
N ARG A 134 7.99 16.80 -3.22
CA ARG A 134 7.93 16.48 -1.79
C ARG A 134 6.53 16.06 -1.36
N HIS A 135 5.51 16.82 -1.75
CA HIS A 135 4.13 16.54 -1.38
C HIS A 135 3.60 15.28 -2.06
N ALA A 136 3.96 15.06 -3.34
CA ALA A 136 3.61 13.84 -4.07
C ALA A 136 4.21 12.60 -3.41
N VAL A 137 5.49 12.62 -3.03
CA VAL A 137 6.16 11.50 -2.35
C VAL A 137 5.54 11.24 -0.97
N VAL A 138 5.28 12.28 -0.18
CA VAL A 138 4.61 12.12 1.13
C VAL A 138 3.20 11.53 0.97
N ARG A 139 2.46 11.94 -0.06
CA ARG A 139 1.16 11.36 -0.39
C ARG A 139 1.30 9.86 -0.68
N VAL A 140 2.21 9.47 -1.57
CA VAL A 140 2.45 8.06 -1.91
C VAL A 140 2.85 7.26 -0.67
N ILE A 141 3.79 7.75 0.14
CA ILE A 141 4.17 7.10 1.41
C ILE A 141 2.95 6.88 2.30
N SER A 142 2.10 7.91 2.46
CA SER A 142 0.91 7.84 3.31
C SER A 142 -0.11 6.83 2.79
N ASP A 143 -0.26 6.75 1.47
CA ASP A 143 -1.17 5.82 0.80
C ASP A 143 -0.67 4.37 0.93
N THR A 144 0.60 4.11 0.60
CA THR A 144 1.20 2.78 0.69
C THR A 144 1.21 2.25 2.12
N HIS A 145 1.54 3.08 3.13
CA HIS A 145 1.45 2.66 4.55
C HIS A 145 0.01 2.41 5.01
N ARG A 146 -0.96 3.17 4.50
CA ARG A 146 -2.38 2.91 4.78
C ARG A 146 -2.80 1.54 4.26
N HIS A 147 -2.38 1.18 3.04
CA HIS A 147 -2.65 -0.12 2.46
C HIS A 147 -1.85 -1.26 3.11
N ALA A 148 -0.60 -1.01 3.55
CA ALA A 148 0.16 -1.96 4.35
C ALA A 148 -0.57 -2.31 5.67
N GLY A 149 -1.12 -1.31 6.36
CA GLY A 149 -1.93 -1.54 7.57
C GLY A 149 -3.24 -2.31 7.30
N GLN A 150 -3.86 -2.11 6.14
CA GLN A 150 -4.99 -2.96 5.73
C GLN A 150 -4.54 -4.40 5.47
N ALA A 151 -3.40 -4.57 4.82
CA ALA A 151 -2.81 -5.87 4.53
C ALA A 151 -2.38 -6.60 5.82
N ASP A 152 -1.95 -5.89 6.87
CA ASP A 152 -1.69 -6.47 8.19
C ASP A 152 -2.91 -7.22 8.74
N ILE A 153 -4.06 -6.55 8.80
CA ILE A 153 -5.30 -7.13 9.34
C ILE A 153 -5.82 -8.25 8.44
N ILE A 154 -5.77 -8.06 7.12
CA ILE A 154 -6.18 -9.10 6.18
C ILE A 154 -5.31 -10.34 6.35
N ARG A 155 -4.00 -10.18 6.53
CA ARG A 155 -3.08 -11.29 6.72
C ARG A 155 -3.40 -12.06 8.00
N GLU A 156 -3.59 -11.33 9.11
CA GLU A 156 -3.97 -11.94 10.39
C GLU A 156 -5.29 -12.74 10.27
N LEU A 157 -6.27 -12.25 9.49
CA LEU A 157 -7.53 -12.96 9.24
C LEU A 157 -7.39 -14.21 8.36
N ILE A 158 -6.36 -14.28 7.51
CA ILE A 158 -6.14 -15.42 6.61
C ILE A 158 -5.44 -16.57 7.34
N ASP A 159 -4.30 -16.31 7.98
CA ASP A 159 -3.43 -17.34 8.54
C ASP A 159 -2.91 -17.02 9.95
N GLY A 160 -3.35 -15.91 10.55
CA GLY A 160 -2.89 -15.46 11.87
C GLY A 160 -1.48 -14.85 11.87
N ALA A 161 -0.83 -14.70 10.72
CA ALA A 161 0.48 -14.07 10.66
C ALA A 161 0.36 -12.55 10.89
N VAL A 162 1.18 -12.03 11.79
CA VAL A 162 1.23 -10.62 12.19
C VAL A 162 2.59 -10.03 11.86
N GLY A 163 2.66 -8.70 11.80
CA GLY A 163 3.91 -7.97 11.91
C GLY A 163 4.00 -6.72 11.06
N MET A 164 4.86 -5.77 11.43
CA MET A 164 5.09 -4.54 10.67
C MET A 164 6.02 -4.77 9.47
N SER A 165 7.09 -5.54 9.67
CA SER A 165 8.05 -5.89 8.62
C SER A 165 8.78 -7.20 8.95
N LYS A 166 9.60 -7.69 8.01
CA LYS A 166 10.37 -8.93 8.22
C LYS A 166 11.29 -8.80 9.43
N GLY A 167 11.04 -9.62 10.44
CA GLY A 167 11.81 -9.62 11.70
C GLY A 167 11.37 -8.57 12.72
N ASN A 168 10.31 -7.80 12.45
CA ASN A 168 9.70 -6.87 13.40
C ASN A 168 8.19 -7.05 13.39
N ASP A 169 7.67 -7.78 14.39
CA ASP A 169 6.24 -7.96 14.52
C ASP A 169 5.52 -6.69 15.05
N SER A 170 6.24 -5.79 15.75
CA SER A 170 5.63 -4.67 16.48
C SER A 170 4.53 -5.11 17.46
N MET A 171 4.63 -6.34 17.99
CA MET A 171 3.63 -6.92 18.89
C MET A 171 4.12 -6.96 20.34
N ALA A 172 3.16 -7.03 21.27
CA ALA A 172 3.47 -7.27 22.68
C ALA A 172 4.06 -8.70 22.86
N PRO A 173 5.00 -8.92 23.79
CA PRO A 173 5.75 -10.18 23.92
C PRO A 173 4.95 -11.32 24.57
N GLY A 174 3.62 -11.39 24.36
CA GLY A 174 2.74 -12.41 24.93
C GLY A 174 2.69 -13.70 24.11
N ASP A 175 2.54 -14.83 24.80
CA ASP A 175 2.27 -16.13 24.16
C ASP A 175 0.80 -16.28 23.73
N SER A 176 0.46 -17.41 23.12
CA SER A 176 -0.89 -17.69 22.63
C SER A 176 -1.95 -17.67 23.75
N THR A 177 -1.60 -18.14 24.95
CA THR A 177 -2.50 -18.15 26.11
C THR A 177 -2.78 -16.72 26.58
N TRP A 178 -1.73 -15.89 26.63
CA TRP A 178 -1.85 -14.48 26.95
C TRP A 178 -2.75 -13.76 25.95
N TRP A 179 -2.58 -13.98 24.64
CA TRP A 179 -3.41 -13.36 23.61
C TRP A 179 -4.89 -13.77 23.70
N GLN A 180 -5.18 -15.04 23.98
CA GLN A 180 -6.56 -15.51 24.19
C GLN A 180 -7.21 -14.83 25.40
N ASN A 181 -6.47 -14.73 26.51
CA ASN A 181 -6.93 -14.05 27.71
C ASN A 181 -7.11 -12.55 27.47
N HIS A 182 -6.18 -11.92 26.74
CA HIS A 182 -6.25 -10.52 26.35
C HIS A 182 -7.50 -10.25 25.50
N ARG A 183 -7.74 -11.04 24.45
CA ARG A 183 -8.92 -10.93 23.59
C ARG A 183 -10.22 -11.08 24.39
N SER A 184 -10.27 -12.06 25.29
CA SER A 184 -11.44 -12.28 26.16
C SER A 184 -11.70 -11.11 27.09
N ARG A 185 -10.66 -10.44 27.57
CA ARG A 185 -10.77 -9.22 28.37
C ARG A 185 -11.30 -8.04 27.54
N LEU A 186 -10.81 -7.86 26.31
CA LEU A 186 -11.30 -6.81 25.41
C LEU A 186 -12.80 -7.00 25.09
N GLU A 187 -13.22 -8.23 24.82
CA GLU A 187 -14.62 -8.55 24.54
C GLU A 187 -15.54 -8.22 25.72
N ARG A 188 -15.12 -8.53 26.95
CA ARG A 188 -15.89 -8.15 28.15
C ARG A 188 -16.00 -6.64 28.30
N ALA A 189 -14.89 -5.92 28.13
CA ALA A 189 -14.88 -4.46 28.22
C ALA A 189 -15.81 -3.82 27.18
N ALA A 190 -15.82 -4.33 25.94
CA ALA A 190 -16.72 -3.85 24.90
C ALA A 190 -18.20 -4.07 25.26
N ARG A 191 -18.56 -5.24 25.80
CA ARG A 191 -19.93 -5.55 26.25
C ARG A 191 -20.36 -4.72 27.45
N GLU A 192 -19.45 -4.44 28.38
CA GLU A 192 -19.73 -3.58 29.53
C GLU A 192 -19.99 -2.15 29.09
N ALA A 193 -19.23 -1.63 28.11
CA ALA A 193 -19.45 -0.31 27.54
C ALA A 193 -20.80 -0.18 26.82
N ASP A 194 -21.22 -1.20 26.06
CA ASP A 194 -22.51 -1.25 25.37
C ASP A 194 -23.70 -1.26 26.35
N ARG A 195 -23.56 -1.96 27.49
CA ARG A 195 -24.57 -2.01 28.56
C ARG A 195 -24.64 -0.73 29.40
N GLY A 196 -23.70 0.20 29.23
CA GLY A 196 -23.61 1.45 29.97
C GLY A 196 -24.45 2.61 29.41
N VAL A 197 -25.37 2.34 28.48
CA VAL A 197 -26.35 3.27 27.89
C VAL A 197 -27.77 2.86 28.30
#